data_AF-A0A0K8RAS0-F1
#
_entry.id   AF-A0A0K8RAS0-F1
#
_cell.length_a   1.000
_cell.length_b   1.000
_cell.length_c   1.000
_cell.angle_alpha   90.00
_cell.angle_beta   90.00
_cell.angle_gamma   90.00
#
_symmetry.space_group_name_H-M   'P 1'
#
loop_
_entity.id
_entity.type
_entity.pdbx_description
1 polymer ?
#
loop_
_entity_poly.entity_id
_entity_poly.type
_entity_poly.pdbx_seq_one_letter_code
_entity_poly.pdbx_strand_id
1 'polypeptide(L)'
;MLFYVVSAETLPDFEIAYPKLLESRGVKGEKVLHIKDGLTLQLEKTSVLSENFILTDSSSGKSVVTQMNGKVLEQTLYHDKKNTAVVQVTEKNGTVEVRGIVGERLRIIPLPLVARSGKGPIPHKLFQIESSAHYGDDYIVSSDPLPEARAPPATTKHTQNNRKIPDPFLVELQIVADVYHFKHFNTFKEEILYMATMIAMVNLRYENAKHPRVFFIITEVIIGPISSTRTIYVMKPDDHGNPYQLYTSSNKTLPLFASRYRHAAADIVLLVTGLQLADLINGRITTNVKGLAYLGGLCHSMHRFGQIEDVAHTYSGVSAAAHELGHLMGMYHDGDIPSYNISGTPWLRCSRSGGYLMAPYLGGGNEGFFSNCSLQQMNLFLKTVSEDCFKVKSRTYIKSPKRLPGERMNMTNICKKRYRHHTGMTGLSKPGSIESCKFLCCPNYGKGNVTCFVQSLVDGMTCGPGKICKRGRCGKYSANLPSQVTVPTTSTTKRKTTKLRRP
;
A
#
# COMPACT_ATOMS: atom_id res chain seq x y z
N MET A 1 4.08 -44.73 36.35
CA MET A 1 4.59 -43.40 35.96
C MET A 1 3.96 -43.03 34.63
N LEU A 2 2.93 -42.19 34.64
CA LEU A 2 2.46 -41.53 33.41
C LEU A 2 3.31 -40.29 33.19
N PHE A 3 4.07 -40.26 32.11
CA PHE A 3 4.80 -39.08 31.68
C PHE A 3 3.80 -38.11 31.03
N TYR A 4 3.52 -37.00 31.71
CA TYR A 4 2.86 -35.86 31.09
C TYR A 4 3.85 -35.22 30.10
N VAL A 5 3.59 -35.37 28.81
CA VAL A 5 4.24 -34.55 27.79
C VAL A 5 3.56 -33.19 27.84
N VAL A 6 4.18 -32.25 28.53
CA VAL A 6 3.85 -30.83 28.37
C VAL A 6 4.33 -30.46 26.97
N SER A 7 3.40 -30.39 26.02
CA SER A 7 3.66 -29.74 24.74
C SER A 7 3.87 -28.26 25.03
N ALA A 8 5.14 -27.86 25.16
CA ALA A 8 5.48 -26.45 25.11
C ALA A 8 5.08 -25.97 23.70
N GLU A 9 4.02 -25.17 23.60
CA GLU A 9 3.81 -24.33 22.44
C GLU A 9 5.10 -23.53 22.25
N THR A 10 5.84 -23.85 21.20
CA THR A 10 7.00 -23.07 20.79
C THR A 10 6.48 -21.67 20.49
N LEU A 11 6.74 -20.71 21.39
CA LEU A 11 6.54 -19.29 21.15
C LEU A 11 7.09 -18.99 19.74
N PRO A 12 6.32 -18.37 18.82
CA PRO A 12 6.83 -18.09 17.49
C PRO A 12 8.11 -17.27 17.63
N ASP A 13 9.21 -17.78 17.06
CA ASP A 13 10.52 -17.15 17.10
C ASP A 13 10.37 -15.70 16.64
N PHE A 14 10.47 -14.78 17.60
CA PHE A 14 10.48 -13.36 17.34
C PHE A 14 11.83 -12.80 17.78
N GLU A 15 12.34 -11.89 16.99
CA GLU A 15 13.62 -11.24 17.25
C GLU A 15 13.37 -9.87 17.86
N ILE A 16 14.23 -9.46 18.79
CA ILE A 16 14.18 -8.12 19.36
C ILE A 16 15.18 -7.24 18.60
N ALA A 17 14.67 -6.14 18.05
CA ALA A 17 15.47 -5.11 17.42
C ALA A 17 15.42 -3.80 18.23
N TYR A 18 16.40 -2.94 18.02
CA TYR A 18 16.47 -1.60 18.61
C TYR A 18 16.63 -0.57 17.50
N PRO A 19 15.53 -0.21 16.81
CA PRO A 19 15.59 0.68 15.67
C PRO A 19 16.14 2.04 16.06
N LYS A 20 17.01 2.56 15.21
CA LYS A 20 17.62 3.88 15.36
C LYS A 20 17.54 4.60 14.04
N LEU A 21 17.16 5.87 14.11
CA LEU A 21 17.28 6.77 12.98
C LEU A 21 18.72 7.20 12.85
N LEU A 22 19.36 6.79 11.76
CA LEU A 22 20.64 7.31 11.35
C LEU A 22 20.34 8.62 10.60
N GLU A 23 20.88 9.73 11.11
CA GLU A 23 20.58 11.13 10.76
C GLU A 23 19.83 11.40 9.43
N SER A 24 18.74 12.17 9.54
CA SER A 24 18.04 12.85 8.44
C SER A 24 19.00 13.73 7.64
N ARG A 25 19.24 13.41 6.36
CA ARG A 25 20.23 14.12 5.53
C ARG A 25 19.72 14.59 4.16
N GLY A 26 18.41 14.65 3.97
CA GLY A 26 17.79 15.23 2.78
C GLY A 26 16.99 16.50 3.10
N VAL A 27 17.04 17.49 2.20
CA VAL A 27 16.18 18.72 2.24
C VAL A 27 14.68 18.37 2.08
N LYS A 28 14.34 17.08 1.92
CA LYS A 28 12.99 16.52 1.69
C LYS A 28 12.53 15.52 2.76
N GLY A 29 13.27 15.35 3.86
CA GLY A 29 12.86 14.46 4.96
C GLY A 29 13.14 12.96 4.74
N GLU A 30 14.11 12.62 3.89
CA GLU A 30 14.63 11.25 3.74
C GLU A 30 15.35 10.82 5.03
N LYS A 31 14.90 9.69 5.58
CA LYS A 31 15.39 9.12 6.84
C LYS A 31 16.06 7.78 6.58
N VAL A 32 17.13 7.47 7.30
CA VAL A 32 17.74 6.14 7.25
C VAL A 32 17.39 5.45 8.56
N LEU A 33 16.61 4.38 8.48
CA LEU A 33 16.21 3.61 9.65
C LEU A 33 17.03 2.33 9.71
N HIS A 34 17.92 2.26 10.69
CA HIS A 34 18.62 1.03 11.01
C HIS A 34 17.77 0.22 11.99
N ILE A 35 17.37 -0.98 11.62
CA ILE A 35 16.55 -1.87 12.47
C ILE A 35 17.48 -2.83 13.22
N LYS A 36 18.34 -3.54 12.48
CA LYS A 36 19.35 -4.46 12.99
C LYS A 36 20.48 -4.65 11.97
N ASP A 37 21.51 -5.40 12.32
CA ASP A 37 22.56 -5.78 11.38
C ASP A 37 21.97 -6.51 10.16
N GLY A 38 22.39 -6.08 8.97
CA GLY A 38 21.85 -6.55 7.70
C GLY A 38 20.49 -5.96 7.28
N LEU A 39 19.78 -5.23 8.16
CA LEU A 39 18.47 -4.65 7.86
C LEU A 39 18.43 -3.15 8.13
N THR A 40 18.58 -2.37 7.05
CA THR A 40 18.50 -0.90 7.08
C THR A 40 17.60 -0.42 5.94
N LEU A 41 16.65 0.45 6.28
CA LEU A 41 15.67 1.02 5.36
C LEU A 41 16.03 2.45 4.97
N GLN A 42 15.91 2.74 3.68
CA GLN A 42 15.98 4.06 3.10
C GLN A 42 14.56 4.61 2.96
N LEU A 43 14.18 5.44 3.93
CA LEU A 43 12.81 5.90 4.08
C LEU A 43 12.56 7.15 3.22
N GLU A 44 11.67 7.00 2.25
CA GLU A 44 11.07 8.10 1.51
C GLU A 44 9.64 8.34 2.01
N LYS A 45 9.18 9.60 1.90
CA LYS A 45 7.78 9.91 2.18
C LYS A 45 6.87 9.24 1.18
N THR A 46 5.83 8.59 1.70
CA THR A 46 4.70 8.10 0.91
C THR A 46 3.43 8.83 1.34
N SER A 47 2.44 8.87 0.44
CA SER A 47 1.16 9.49 0.71
C SER A 47 0.05 8.63 0.15
N VAL A 48 -0.93 8.37 1.00
CA VAL A 48 -2.10 7.55 0.68
C VAL A 48 -3.38 8.12 1.25
N LEU A 49 -3.32 9.16 2.09
CA LEU A 49 -4.50 9.84 2.59
C LEU A 49 -4.80 11.06 1.72
N SER A 50 -6.07 11.27 1.40
CA SER A 50 -6.51 12.51 0.76
C SER A 50 -6.25 13.70 1.71
N GLU A 51 -6.01 14.89 1.17
CA GLU A 51 -5.78 16.07 2.00
C GLU A 51 -7.02 16.42 2.83
N ASN A 52 -8.21 16.31 2.22
CA ASN A 52 -9.51 16.46 2.85
C ASN A 52 -10.05 15.10 3.34
N PHE A 53 -9.28 14.45 4.22
CA PHE A 53 -9.61 13.13 4.74
C PHE A 53 -10.82 13.18 5.69
N ILE A 54 -11.65 12.15 5.66
CA ILE A 54 -12.81 12.03 6.53
C ILE A 54 -12.67 10.80 7.44
N LEU A 55 -12.98 10.97 8.73
CA LEU A 55 -13.27 9.88 9.65
C LEU A 55 -14.76 9.88 9.95
N THR A 56 -15.41 8.73 9.83
CA THR A 56 -16.80 8.56 10.27
C THR A 56 -16.86 7.48 11.36
N ASP A 57 -17.27 7.85 12.57
CA ASP A 57 -17.57 6.87 13.63
C ASP A 57 -19.06 6.56 13.61
N SER A 58 -19.42 5.33 13.24
CA SER A 58 -20.79 4.82 13.25
C SER A 58 -20.97 3.65 14.23
N SER A 59 -20.00 3.41 15.12
CA SER A 59 -19.97 2.27 16.04
C SER A 59 -21.13 2.28 17.05
N SER A 60 -21.56 3.47 17.48
CA SER A 60 -22.64 3.69 18.46
C SER A 60 -24.04 3.84 17.84
N GLY A 61 -24.20 3.62 16.53
CA GLY A 61 -25.48 3.76 15.82
C GLY A 61 -25.83 5.19 15.39
N LYS A 62 -25.24 6.22 16.02
CA LYS A 62 -25.21 7.59 15.48
C LYS A 62 -23.88 7.81 14.77
N SER A 63 -23.93 8.39 13.56
CA SER A 63 -22.71 8.64 12.78
C SER A 63 -22.14 10.01 13.11
N VAL A 64 -20.89 10.05 13.56
CA VAL A 64 -20.11 11.27 13.79
C VAL A 64 -19.07 11.41 12.69
N VAL A 65 -19.18 12.46 11.89
CA VAL A 65 -18.27 12.73 10.77
C VAL A 65 -17.26 13.79 11.20
N THR A 66 -15.98 13.47 11.08
CA THR A 66 -14.86 14.35 11.43
C THR A 66 -13.99 14.58 10.20
N GLN A 67 -13.90 15.83 9.76
CA GLN A 67 -12.94 16.22 8.73
C GLN A 67 -11.55 16.37 9.35
N MET A 68 -10.55 15.76 8.72
CA MET A 68 -9.15 15.78 9.15
C MET A 68 -8.24 16.17 7.99
N ASN A 69 -7.01 16.57 8.32
CA ASN A 69 -6.00 16.80 7.31
C ASN A 69 -5.14 15.53 7.14
N GLY A 70 -5.33 14.81 6.03
CA GLY A 70 -4.59 13.58 5.75
C GLY A 70 -3.08 13.78 5.64
N LYS A 71 -2.63 14.97 5.17
CA LYS A 71 -1.20 15.33 5.11
C LYS A 71 -0.57 15.42 6.49
N VAL A 72 -1.35 15.80 7.51
CA VAL A 72 -0.90 15.84 8.91
C VAL A 72 -0.87 14.45 9.52
N LEU A 73 -1.87 13.61 9.22
CA LEU A 73 -1.93 12.24 9.70
C LEU A 73 -0.75 11.41 9.19
N GLU A 74 -0.48 11.44 7.88
CA GLU A 74 0.57 10.62 7.26
C GLU A 74 2.02 11.16 7.45
N GLN A 75 2.22 12.19 8.29
CA GLN A 75 3.54 12.76 8.56
C GLN A 75 4.54 11.79 9.20
N THR A 76 4.10 10.64 9.69
CA THR A 76 4.97 9.58 10.21
C THR A 76 5.12 8.43 9.23
N LEU A 77 4.41 8.41 8.09
CA LEU A 77 4.42 7.30 7.15
C LEU A 77 5.55 7.43 6.12
N TYR A 78 6.23 6.31 5.88
CA TYR A 78 7.36 6.19 4.96
C TYR A 78 7.34 4.84 4.25
N HIS A 79 7.98 4.77 3.09
CA HIS A 79 8.26 3.52 2.39
C HIS A 79 9.76 3.37 2.08
N ASP A 80 10.17 2.13 1.81
CA ASP A 80 11.43 1.81 1.14
C ASP A 80 11.08 0.81 0.04
N LYS A 81 11.07 1.29 -1.20
CA LYS A 81 10.71 0.47 -2.37
C LYS A 81 11.70 -0.65 -2.63
N LYS A 82 12.98 -0.46 -2.29
CA LYS A 82 14.02 -1.45 -2.54
C LYS A 82 13.85 -2.67 -1.63
N ASN A 83 13.46 -2.42 -0.38
CA ASN A 83 13.21 -3.46 0.61
C ASN A 83 11.72 -3.84 0.72
N THR A 84 10.87 -3.34 -0.18
CA THR A 84 9.40 -3.48 -0.15
C THR A 84 8.84 -3.27 1.27
N ALA A 85 9.18 -2.15 1.88
CA ALA A 85 8.83 -1.85 3.26
C ALA A 85 7.94 -0.60 3.35
N VAL A 86 7.01 -0.61 4.27
CA VAL A 86 6.19 0.55 4.64
C VAL A 86 6.14 0.64 6.15
N VAL A 87 6.61 1.74 6.70
CA VAL A 87 6.73 1.92 8.15
C VAL A 87 6.25 3.30 8.58
N GLN A 88 5.58 3.31 9.73
CA GLN A 88 5.36 4.50 10.53
C GLN A 88 6.55 4.69 11.46
N VAL A 89 7.12 5.90 11.47
CA VAL A 89 8.24 6.25 12.34
C VAL A 89 7.90 7.48 13.16
N THR A 90 7.82 7.30 14.48
CA THR A 90 7.59 8.36 15.45
C THR A 90 8.82 8.57 16.31
N GLU A 91 9.20 9.83 16.53
CA GLU A 91 10.32 10.21 17.40
C GLU A 91 9.77 10.92 18.63
N LYS A 92 10.11 10.45 19.84
CA LYS A 92 9.74 11.10 21.10
C LYS A 92 10.93 11.08 22.05
N ASN A 93 11.38 12.23 22.54
CA ASN A 93 12.44 12.33 23.55
C ASN A 93 13.72 11.53 23.23
N GLY A 94 14.09 11.44 21.94
CA GLY A 94 15.26 10.69 21.48
C GLY A 94 15.05 9.18 21.28
N THR A 95 13.85 8.65 21.55
CA THR A 95 13.47 7.28 21.21
C THR A 95 12.72 7.24 19.88
N VAL A 96 12.93 6.14 19.15
CA VAL A 96 12.29 5.89 17.85
C VAL A 96 11.30 4.75 18.02
N GLU A 97 10.04 5.00 17.69
CA GLU A 97 9.00 4.00 17.58
C GLU A 97 8.72 3.71 16.11
N VAL A 98 8.85 2.44 15.72
CA VAL A 98 8.57 1.95 14.38
C VAL A 98 7.42 0.95 14.43
N ARG A 99 6.45 1.12 13.54
CA ARG A 99 5.38 0.15 13.28
C ARG A 99 5.28 -0.08 11.79
N GLY A 100 5.15 -1.31 11.31
CA GLY A 100 4.87 -1.54 9.89
C GLY A 100 5.33 -2.86 9.32
N ILE A 101 5.50 -2.85 8.01
CA ILE A 101 5.74 -3.99 7.13
C ILE A 101 7.14 -3.86 6.56
N VAL A 102 7.92 -4.93 6.60
CA VAL A 102 9.28 -4.98 6.05
C VAL A 102 9.40 -6.19 5.12
N GLY A 103 9.41 -5.97 3.81
CA GLY A 103 9.35 -7.06 2.84
C GLY A 103 8.00 -7.78 2.89
N GLU A 104 7.99 -9.06 2.49
CA GLU A 104 6.76 -9.83 2.32
C GLU A 104 6.12 -10.20 3.66
N ARG A 105 6.89 -10.79 4.58
CA ARG A 105 6.36 -11.45 5.79
C ARG A 105 6.82 -10.83 7.11
N LEU A 106 7.90 -10.05 7.12
CA LEU A 106 8.41 -9.49 8.35
C LEU A 106 7.58 -8.29 8.78
N ARG A 107 7.27 -8.23 10.07
CA ARG A 107 6.54 -7.14 10.73
C ARG A 107 7.38 -6.57 11.86
N ILE A 108 7.22 -5.28 12.11
CA ILE A 108 7.87 -4.58 13.21
C ILE A 108 6.84 -3.85 14.05
N ILE A 109 6.84 -4.09 15.36
CA ILE A 109 5.97 -3.40 16.33
C ILE A 109 6.77 -3.04 17.59
N PRO A 110 6.47 -1.93 18.28
CA PRO A 110 7.12 -1.59 19.54
C PRO A 110 6.66 -2.52 20.67
N LEU A 111 7.55 -2.81 21.62
CA LEU A 111 7.26 -3.51 22.87
C LEU A 111 7.31 -2.52 24.05
N PRO A 112 6.19 -1.85 24.39
CA PRO A 112 6.17 -0.81 25.41
C PRO A 112 6.33 -1.33 26.85
N LEU A 113 6.07 -2.62 27.10
CA LEU A 113 5.97 -3.21 28.45
C LEU A 113 7.32 -3.70 29.03
N VAL A 114 8.44 -3.54 28.33
CA VAL A 114 9.75 -3.87 28.92
C VAL A 114 10.17 -2.70 29.82
N ALA A 115 9.86 -2.84 31.11
CA ALA A 115 10.20 -1.87 32.15
C ALA A 115 11.67 -1.44 32.07
N ARG A 116 11.93 -0.15 31.82
CA ARG A 116 13.24 0.45 32.05
C ARG A 116 13.15 1.84 32.67
N SER A 117 14.00 2.02 33.68
CA SER A 117 14.56 3.30 34.13
C SER A 117 15.07 4.11 32.91
N GLY A 118 14.72 5.39 32.85
CA GLY A 118 14.64 6.18 31.62
C GLY A 118 15.91 6.31 30.73
N LYS A 119 15.66 6.79 29.49
CA LYS A 119 16.61 7.19 28.41
C LYS A 119 17.18 6.11 27.47
N GLY A 120 16.70 4.86 27.48
CA GLY A 120 17.13 3.82 26.52
C GLY A 120 16.30 3.72 25.22
N PRO A 121 16.82 3.13 24.13
CA PRO A 121 16.02 2.85 22.91
C PRO A 121 14.90 1.85 23.20
N ILE A 122 13.74 2.06 22.57
CA ILE A 122 12.56 1.19 22.72
C ILE A 122 12.85 -0.13 21.98
N PRO A 123 12.61 -1.30 22.60
CA PRO A 123 12.69 -2.58 21.91
C PRO A 123 11.51 -2.76 20.95
N HIS A 124 11.78 -3.39 19.81
CA HIS A 124 10.77 -3.74 18.81
C HIS A 124 10.76 -5.24 18.59
N LYS A 125 9.56 -5.82 18.56
CA LYS A 125 9.35 -7.19 18.13
C LYS A 125 9.39 -7.24 16.61
N LEU A 126 10.31 -8.02 16.08
CA LEU A 126 10.33 -8.48 14.71
C LEU A 126 9.73 -9.88 14.67
N PHE A 127 8.67 -10.07 13.90
CA PHE A 127 8.04 -11.37 13.75
C PHE A 127 7.63 -11.58 12.31
N GLN A 128 7.67 -12.83 11.87
CA GLN A 128 7.11 -13.19 10.59
C GLN A 128 5.62 -13.47 10.79
N ILE A 129 4.80 -13.00 9.87
CA ILE A 129 3.49 -13.59 9.68
C ILE A 129 3.69 -14.85 8.82
N GLU A 130 2.94 -15.91 9.12
CA GLU A 130 2.93 -17.07 8.24
C GLU A 130 2.60 -16.61 6.83
N SER A 131 3.40 -17.04 5.84
CA SER A 131 2.79 -17.15 4.51
C SER A 131 1.70 -18.13 4.70
N SER A 132 0.53 -17.69 4.35
CA SER A 132 -0.65 -18.47 4.45
C SER A 132 -0.74 -19.47 3.28
N ALA A 133 0.36 -20.21 3.08
CA ALA A 133 0.69 -21.07 1.95
C ALA A 133 -0.12 -22.38 1.91
N HIS A 134 -1.21 -22.46 2.66
CA HIS A 134 -2.10 -23.61 2.72
C HIS A 134 -3.57 -23.20 2.61
N TYR A 135 -3.88 -22.24 1.73
CA TYR A 135 -5.25 -21.97 1.37
C TYR A 135 -5.66 -22.82 0.18
N GLY A 136 -6.70 -23.63 0.38
CA GLY A 136 -7.45 -24.23 -0.72
C GLY A 136 -8.00 -23.15 -1.64
N ASP A 137 -8.35 -23.52 -2.86
CA ASP A 137 -8.78 -22.60 -3.92
C ASP A 137 -9.67 -21.47 -3.39
N ASP A 138 -9.19 -20.23 -3.44
CA ASP A 138 -10.07 -19.06 -3.29
C ASP A 138 -10.84 -18.90 -4.59
N TYR A 139 -11.80 -19.80 -4.84
CA TYR A 139 -12.68 -19.74 -6.00
C TYR A 139 -13.82 -18.75 -5.80
N ILE A 140 -13.84 -17.97 -4.71
CA ILE A 140 -14.99 -17.15 -4.38
C ILE A 140 -14.89 -15.83 -5.13
N VAL A 141 -15.14 -15.92 -6.44
CA VAL A 141 -15.64 -14.82 -7.25
C VAL A 141 -17.15 -14.90 -7.14
N SER A 142 -17.84 -13.78 -6.85
CA SER A 142 -19.28 -13.72 -7.11
C SER A 142 -19.49 -13.90 -8.61
N SER A 143 -19.89 -15.10 -9.02
CA SER A 143 -20.10 -15.50 -10.42
C SER A 143 -21.26 -14.72 -11.03
N ASP A 144 -20.94 -13.62 -11.70
CA ASP A 144 -21.24 -13.39 -13.12
C ASP A 144 -20.67 -12.02 -13.54
N PRO A 145 -19.90 -11.92 -14.64
CA PRO A 145 -19.48 -10.62 -15.16
C PRO A 145 -20.72 -9.85 -15.59
N LEU A 146 -21.08 -8.82 -14.83
CA LEU A 146 -22.27 -8.01 -15.11
C LEU A 146 -22.22 -7.48 -16.54
N PRO A 147 -23.16 -7.89 -17.42
CA PRO A 147 -23.32 -7.29 -18.73
C PRO A 147 -23.62 -5.78 -18.62
N GLU A 148 -24.22 -5.36 -17.51
CA GLU A 148 -24.71 -4.01 -17.22
C GLU A 148 -23.64 -3.05 -16.69
N ALA A 149 -22.51 -3.56 -16.17
CA ALA A 149 -21.34 -2.74 -15.82
C ALA A 149 -20.51 -2.35 -17.06
N ARG A 150 -20.81 -2.96 -18.21
CA ARG A 150 -20.29 -2.51 -19.50
C ARG A 150 -21.12 -1.28 -19.86
N ALA A 151 -20.44 -0.17 -20.18
CA ALA A 151 -21.07 0.78 -21.09
C ALA A 151 -21.68 -0.03 -22.26
N PRO A 152 -22.92 0.26 -22.71
CA PRO A 152 -23.49 -0.46 -23.85
C PRO A 152 -22.41 -0.54 -24.91
N PRO A 153 -22.15 -1.72 -25.53
CA PRO A 153 -21.11 -1.83 -26.54
C PRO A 153 -21.35 -0.69 -27.50
N ALA A 154 -20.45 0.31 -27.45
CA ALA A 154 -20.56 1.47 -28.31
C ALA A 154 -20.73 0.86 -29.69
N THR A 155 -21.85 1.19 -30.33
CA THR A 155 -22.16 0.73 -31.68
C THR A 155 -20.87 0.76 -32.48
N THR A 156 -20.56 -0.39 -33.07
CA THR A 156 -19.22 -0.94 -33.31
C THR A 156 -18.34 -0.17 -34.29
N LYS A 157 -18.48 1.15 -34.42
CA LYS A 157 -17.83 1.90 -35.49
C LYS A 157 -17.12 3.21 -35.12
N HIS A 158 -17.29 3.87 -33.96
CA HIS A 158 -16.71 5.23 -33.86
C HIS A 158 -16.07 5.81 -32.57
N THR A 159 -15.90 5.13 -31.43
CA THR A 159 -15.35 5.84 -30.22
C THR A 159 -14.29 5.15 -29.34
N GLN A 160 -13.78 3.96 -29.67
CA GLN A 160 -12.78 3.30 -28.78
C GLN A 160 -11.31 3.73 -28.97
N ASN A 161 -10.95 4.45 -30.03
CA ASN A 161 -9.53 4.71 -30.32
C ASN A 161 -8.90 5.95 -29.65
N ASN A 162 -9.65 6.79 -28.91
CA ASN A 162 -9.13 8.07 -28.38
C ASN A 162 -9.36 8.32 -26.88
N ARG A 163 -9.82 7.33 -26.10
CA ARG A 163 -10.09 7.56 -24.68
C ARG A 163 -8.81 7.57 -23.85
N LYS A 164 -8.49 8.72 -23.24
CA LYS A 164 -7.23 8.92 -22.49
C LYS A 164 -7.40 8.56 -21.02
N ILE A 165 -6.99 7.34 -20.66
CA ILE A 165 -6.87 6.92 -19.25
C ILE A 165 -5.71 7.71 -18.60
N PRO A 166 -5.91 8.37 -17.45
CA PRO A 166 -4.84 9.08 -16.76
C PRO A 166 -3.71 8.15 -16.33
N ASP A 167 -2.47 8.62 -16.39
CA ASP A 167 -1.31 7.94 -15.83
C ASP A 167 -0.47 8.93 -14.99
N PRO A 168 -0.49 8.84 -13.65
CA PRO A 168 -1.13 7.77 -12.86
C PRO A 168 -2.66 7.90 -12.83
N PHE A 169 -3.34 6.75 -12.75
CA PHE A 169 -4.75 6.65 -12.40
C PHE A 169 -4.86 6.58 -10.87
N LEU A 170 -5.51 7.59 -10.29
CA LEU A 170 -5.76 7.66 -8.85
C LEU A 170 -7.15 7.09 -8.56
N VAL A 171 -7.22 6.07 -7.70
CA VAL A 171 -8.46 5.39 -7.33
C VAL A 171 -8.83 5.81 -5.91
N GLU A 172 -9.99 6.45 -5.75
CA GLU A 172 -10.48 6.89 -4.44
C GLU A 172 -11.07 5.71 -3.67
N LEU A 173 -10.51 5.45 -2.49
CA LEU A 173 -10.87 4.33 -1.64
C LEU A 173 -11.55 4.83 -0.35
N GLN A 174 -12.72 4.28 -0.06
CA GLN A 174 -13.33 4.36 1.26
C GLN A 174 -13.09 3.03 1.97
N ILE A 175 -12.61 3.08 3.21
CA ILE A 175 -12.37 1.88 4.02
C ILE A 175 -13.37 1.86 5.17
N VAL A 176 -14.00 0.71 5.39
CA VAL A 176 -14.86 0.48 6.55
C VAL A 176 -14.19 -0.58 7.42
N ALA A 177 -13.74 -0.20 8.61
CA ALA A 177 -13.27 -1.13 9.61
C ALA A 177 -14.44 -1.53 10.52
N ASP A 178 -14.69 -2.82 10.70
CA ASP A 178 -15.74 -3.25 11.61
C ASP A 178 -15.32 -3.10 13.09
N VAL A 179 -16.29 -3.24 13.99
CA VAL A 179 -16.02 -3.16 15.43
C VAL A 179 -15.04 -4.24 15.92
N TYR A 180 -14.96 -5.38 15.22
CA TYR A 180 -14.13 -6.50 15.61
C TYR A 180 -12.66 -6.23 15.28
N HIS A 181 -12.39 -5.43 14.26
CA HIS A 181 -11.06 -4.93 13.95
C HIS A 181 -10.70 -3.76 14.87
N PHE A 182 -11.56 -2.74 14.92
CA PHE A 182 -11.28 -1.49 15.64
C PHE A 182 -11.07 -1.69 17.15
N LYS A 183 -11.73 -2.67 17.79
CA LYS A 183 -11.57 -2.96 19.24
C LYS A 183 -10.12 -3.23 19.68
N HIS A 184 -9.23 -3.53 18.75
CA HIS A 184 -7.82 -3.77 19.02
C HIS A 184 -6.96 -2.51 19.03
N PHE A 185 -7.53 -1.34 18.72
CA PHE A 185 -6.84 -0.05 18.70
C PHE A 185 -7.35 0.84 19.83
N ASN A 186 -6.46 1.66 20.39
CA ASN A 186 -6.83 2.55 21.49
C ASN A 186 -7.42 3.87 20.99
N THR A 187 -7.13 4.24 19.75
CA THR A 187 -7.59 5.51 19.17
C THR A 187 -7.91 5.36 17.69
N PHE A 188 -8.84 6.19 17.18
CA PHE A 188 -9.11 6.28 15.73
C PHE A 188 -7.86 6.61 14.91
N LYS A 189 -6.90 7.37 15.48
CA LYS A 189 -5.67 7.71 14.79
C LYS A 189 -4.80 6.47 14.53
N GLU A 190 -4.72 5.54 15.48
CA GLU A 190 -3.97 4.29 15.30
C GLU A 190 -4.58 3.44 14.17
N GLU A 191 -5.91 3.34 14.16
CA GLU A 191 -6.69 2.66 13.11
C GLU A 191 -6.46 3.27 11.72
N ILE A 192 -6.62 4.60 11.60
CA ILE A 192 -6.41 5.32 10.33
C ILE A 192 -4.98 5.10 9.81
N LEU A 193 -3.98 5.20 10.69
CA LEU A 193 -2.58 5.02 10.29
C LEU A 193 -2.25 3.57 9.94
N TYR A 194 -2.91 2.61 10.59
CA TYR A 194 -2.82 1.19 10.24
C TYR A 194 -3.37 0.96 8.82
N MET A 195 -4.56 1.47 8.51
CA MET A 195 -5.16 1.40 7.17
C MET A 195 -4.29 2.11 6.12
N ALA A 196 -3.73 3.28 6.45
CA ALA A 196 -2.79 3.98 5.58
C ALA A 196 -1.52 3.14 5.30
N THR A 197 -0.97 2.47 6.32
CA THR A 197 0.21 1.61 6.16
C THR A 197 -0.10 0.40 5.27
N MET A 198 -1.26 -0.22 5.46
CA MET A 198 -1.74 -1.34 4.64
C MET A 198 -1.88 -0.93 3.18
N ILE A 199 -2.59 0.18 2.88
CA ILE A 199 -2.80 0.64 1.50
C ILE A 199 -1.52 1.18 0.85
N ALA A 200 -0.60 1.76 1.61
CA ALA A 200 0.73 2.09 1.09
C ALA A 200 1.49 0.84 0.64
N MET A 201 1.36 -0.28 1.35
CA MET A 201 1.96 -1.55 0.93
C MET A 201 1.22 -2.15 -0.27
N VAL A 202 -0.11 -2.04 -0.34
CA VAL A 202 -0.89 -2.40 -1.54
C VAL A 202 -0.38 -1.62 -2.76
N ASN A 203 -0.18 -0.30 -2.63
CA ASN A 203 0.37 0.53 -3.70
C ASN A 203 1.77 0.08 -4.14
N LEU A 204 2.60 -0.47 -3.26
CA LEU A 204 3.87 -1.09 -3.64
C LEU A 204 3.68 -2.35 -4.50
N ARG A 205 2.67 -3.19 -4.19
CA ARG A 205 2.33 -4.39 -4.98
C ARG A 205 1.78 -4.06 -6.38
N TYR A 206 1.15 -2.89 -6.53
CA TYR A 206 0.70 -2.38 -7.82
C TYR A 206 1.80 -1.72 -8.67
N GLU A 207 3.06 -1.65 -8.20
CA GLU A 207 4.12 -0.93 -8.94
C GLU A 207 4.47 -1.50 -10.31
N ASN A 208 4.19 -2.79 -10.56
CA ASN A 208 4.40 -3.39 -11.87
C ASN A 208 3.27 -3.11 -12.86
N ALA A 209 2.17 -2.48 -12.43
CA ALA A 209 1.14 -1.93 -13.32
C ALA A 209 1.66 -0.71 -14.08
N LYS A 210 1.52 -0.73 -15.41
CA LYS A 210 1.95 0.35 -16.31
C LYS A 210 0.89 0.57 -17.39
N HIS A 211 0.72 1.82 -17.78
CA HIS A 211 -0.23 2.25 -18.81
C HIS A 211 -1.69 1.79 -18.52
N PRO A 212 -2.26 2.17 -17.36
CA PRO A 212 -1.76 3.19 -16.44
C PRO A 212 -1.00 2.62 -15.23
N ARG A 213 -0.17 3.45 -14.58
CA ARG A 213 0.18 3.22 -13.17
C ARG A 213 -1.04 3.48 -12.30
N VAL A 214 -1.28 2.64 -11.30
CA VAL A 214 -2.45 2.72 -10.41
C VAL A 214 -1.99 3.11 -9.01
N PHE A 215 -2.72 4.04 -8.38
CA PHE A 215 -2.48 4.44 -6.99
C PHE A 215 -3.81 4.59 -6.25
N PHE A 216 -3.99 3.85 -5.17
CA PHE A 216 -5.13 3.99 -4.27
C PHE A 216 -4.88 5.11 -3.26
N ILE A 217 -5.88 5.96 -3.09
CA ILE A 217 -5.90 7.06 -2.11
C ILE A 217 -7.12 6.90 -1.23
N ILE A 218 -6.91 6.80 0.08
CA ILE A 218 -7.96 6.72 1.07
C ILE A 218 -8.58 8.11 1.25
N THR A 219 -9.87 8.24 0.94
CA THR A 219 -10.63 9.46 1.15
C THR A 219 -11.34 9.48 2.49
N GLU A 220 -11.72 8.31 2.99
CA GLU A 220 -12.46 8.16 4.23
C GLU A 220 -12.19 6.81 4.91
N VAL A 221 -12.10 6.83 6.24
CA VAL A 221 -12.17 5.63 7.09
C VAL A 221 -13.44 5.70 7.94
N ILE A 222 -14.22 4.62 7.93
CA ILE A 222 -15.45 4.48 8.69
C ILE A 222 -15.26 3.38 9.73
N ILE A 223 -15.59 3.67 11.00
CA ILE A 223 -15.77 2.62 12.01
C ILE A 223 -17.22 2.15 11.92
N GLY A 224 -17.41 1.02 11.24
CA GLY A 224 -18.73 0.49 10.91
C GLY A 224 -19.44 -0.11 12.13
N PRO A 225 -20.77 0.00 12.24
CA PRO A 225 -21.53 -0.70 13.27
C PRO A 225 -21.47 -2.22 13.06
N ILE A 226 -21.74 -2.97 14.13
CA ILE A 226 -21.83 -4.46 14.11
C ILE A 226 -22.78 -4.95 13.02
N SER A 227 -23.85 -4.19 12.75
CA SER A 227 -24.86 -4.52 11.74
C SER A 227 -24.34 -4.44 10.29
N SER A 228 -23.09 -4.03 10.07
CA SER A 228 -22.45 -4.01 8.74
C SER A 228 -21.97 -5.41 8.32
N THR A 229 -21.83 -6.32 9.28
CA THR A 229 -21.33 -7.69 9.06
C THR A 229 -22.39 -8.72 9.43
N ARG A 230 -22.44 -9.84 8.69
CA ARG A 230 -23.19 -11.03 9.11
C ARG A 230 -22.23 -12.02 9.71
N THR A 231 -22.51 -12.49 10.91
CA THR A 231 -21.65 -13.41 11.63
C THR A 231 -22.20 -14.85 11.62
N ILE A 232 -21.29 -15.82 11.72
CA ILE A 232 -21.59 -17.25 11.88
C ILE A 232 -21.07 -17.67 13.25
N TYR A 233 -21.92 -18.32 14.04
CA TYR A 233 -21.59 -18.84 15.37
C TYR A 233 -21.42 -20.36 15.31
N VAL A 234 -20.32 -20.86 15.87
CA VAL A 234 -19.99 -22.29 15.83
C VAL A 234 -19.62 -22.77 17.21
N MET A 235 -20.21 -23.89 17.63
CA MET A 235 -19.77 -24.56 18.84
C MET A 235 -18.53 -25.41 18.56
N LYS A 236 -17.47 -25.21 19.34
CA LYS A 236 -16.27 -26.04 19.38
C LYS A 236 -16.30 -26.85 20.68
N PRO A 237 -16.90 -28.06 20.70
CA PRO A 237 -17.10 -28.83 21.93
C PRO A 237 -15.78 -29.25 22.60
N ASP A 238 -14.66 -29.26 21.87
CA ASP A 238 -13.33 -29.63 22.38
C ASP A 238 -12.56 -28.45 23.02
N ASP A 239 -13.07 -27.21 22.92
CA ASP A 239 -12.49 -26.04 23.57
C ASP A 239 -13.22 -25.76 24.89
N HIS A 240 -12.71 -26.34 25.98
CA HIS A 240 -13.28 -26.22 27.32
C HIS A 240 -13.21 -24.80 27.92
N GLY A 241 -12.48 -23.87 27.29
CA GLY A 241 -12.31 -22.49 27.76
C GLY A 241 -13.17 -21.47 27.00
N ASN A 242 -13.34 -21.66 25.69
CA ASN A 242 -14.26 -20.86 24.87
C ASN A 242 -14.96 -21.74 23.82
N PRO A 243 -16.10 -22.34 24.14
CA PRO A 243 -16.77 -23.30 23.26
C PRO A 243 -17.41 -22.63 22.04
N TYR A 244 -17.24 -21.32 21.83
CA TYR A 244 -17.84 -20.58 20.72
C TYR A 244 -16.80 -19.82 19.90
N GLN A 245 -16.75 -20.12 18.60
CA GLN A 245 -16.00 -19.35 17.63
C GLN A 245 -16.94 -18.51 16.77
N LEU A 246 -16.60 -17.24 16.62
CA LEU A 246 -17.31 -16.28 15.78
C LEU A 246 -16.54 -16.05 14.48
N TYR A 247 -17.26 -16.07 13.36
CA TYR A 247 -16.75 -15.79 12.02
C TYR A 247 -17.58 -14.70 11.34
N THR A 248 -17.01 -14.03 10.35
CA THR A 248 -17.76 -13.19 9.41
C THR A 248 -18.16 -14.04 8.20
N SER A 249 -19.46 -14.14 7.93
CA SER A 249 -20.02 -14.83 6.76
C SER A 249 -19.65 -14.06 5.50
N SER A 250 -18.75 -14.57 4.67
CA SER A 250 -18.29 -13.89 3.45
C SER A 250 -19.44 -13.63 2.48
N ASN A 251 -20.14 -14.69 2.09
CA ASN A 251 -21.24 -14.63 1.13
C ASN A 251 -22.45 -13.76 1.56
N LYS A 252 -22.75 -13.66 2.87
CA LYS A 252 -23.85 -12.85 3.38
C LYS A 252 -23.45 -11.42 3.71
N THR A 253 -22.17 -11.19 4.01
CA THR A 253 -21.68 -9.86 4.41
C THR A 253 -21.50 -8.95 3.21
N LEU A 254 -20.89 -9.41 2.11
CA LEU A 254 -20.64 -8.58 0.94
C LEU A 254 -21.91 -7.91 0.36
N PRO A 255 -23.03 -8.62 0.10
CA PRO A 255 -24.24 -7.97 -0.42
C PRO A 255 -24.90 -7.03 0.60
N LEU A 256 -24.85 -7.36 1.90
CA LEU A 256 -25.34 -6.46 2.96
C LEU A 256 -24.53 -5.17 2.99
N PHE A 257 -23.20 -5.30 2.90
CA PHE A 257 -22.25 -4.21 2.87
C PHE A 257 -22.47 -3.32 1.64
N ALA A 258 -22.58 -3.91 0.46
CA ALA A 258 -22.85 -3.22 -0.79
C ALA A 258 -24.15 -2.41 -0.74
N SER A 259 -25.22 -3.00 -0.22
CA SER A 259 -26.51 -2.31 -0.05
C SER A 259 -26.39 -1.09 0.87
N ARG A 260 -25.67 -1.22 1.98
CA ARG A 260 -25.47 -0.17 2.98
C ARG A 260 -24.67 1.02 2.42
N TYR A 261 -23.62 0.75 1.65
CA TYR A 261 -22.68 1.76 1.17
C TYR A 261 -22.83 2.11 -0.32
N ARG A 262 -23.95 1.73 -0.97
CA ARG A 262 -24.25 1.98 -2.40
C ARG A 262 -24.12 3.43 -2.86
N HIS A 263 -24.26 4.37 -1.94
CA HIS A 263 -24.20 5.82 -2.19
C HIS A 263 -22.83 6.44 -1.87
N ALA A 264 -21.82 5.62 -1.61
CA ALA A 264 -20.47 6.10 -1.38
C ALA A 264 -19.94 6.91 -2.60
N ALA A 265 -19.24 8.00 -2.32
CA ALA A 265 -18.64 8.84 -3.35
C ALA A 265 -17.33 8.25 -3.92
N ALA A 266 -16.66 7.40 -3.15
CA ALA A 266 -15.41 6.74 -3.51
C ALA A 266 -15.59 5.79 -4.71
N ASP A 267 -14.50 5.55 -5.45
CA ASP A 267 -14.49 4.67 -6.62
C ASP A 267 -14.57 3.21 -6.21
N ILE A 268 -14.00 2.86 -5.05
CA ILE A 268 -14.07 1.55 -4.40
C ILE A 268 -14.37 1.73 -2.90
N VAL A 269 -15.11 0.79 -2.32
CA VAL A 269 -15.34 0.68 -0.88
C VAL A 269 -14.88 -0.70 -0.40
N LEU A 270 -13.98 -0.74 0.58
CA LEU A 270 -13.40 -1.96 1.12
C LEU A 270 -13.77 -2.14 2.60
N LEU A 271 -14.39 -3.27 2.94
CA LEU A 271 -14.60 -3.70 4.32
C LEU A 271 -13.36 -4.43 4.86
N VAL A 272 -12.93 -4.09 6.06
CA VAL A 272 -11.90 -4.82 6.81
C VAL A 272 -12.52 -5.36 8.10
N THR A 273 -12.56 -6.69 8.21
CA THR A 273 -13.09 -7.37 9.40
C THR A 273 -11.97 -7.94 10.27
N GLY A 274 -12.13 -7.79 11.59
CA GLY A 274 -11.22 -8.40 12.57
C GLY A 274 -11.53 -9.87 12.88
N LEU A 275 -12.62 -10.42 12.31
CA LEU A 275 -12.97 -11.83 12.42
C LEU A 275 -12.47 -12.59 11.18
N GLN A 276 -12.22 -13.88 11.36
CA GLN A 276 -11.97 -14.76 10.21
C GLN A 276 -13.22 -14.81 9.31
N LEU A 277 -13.00 -14.69 8.01
CA LEU A 277 -14.02 -14.95 7.01
C LEU A 277 -14.29 -16.45 6.93
N ALA A 278 -15.55 -16.79 6.76
CA ALA A 278 -15.98 -18.16 6.59
C ALA A 278 -17.22 -18.28 5.73
N ASP A 279 -17.32 -19.42 5.05
CA ASP A 279 -18.52 -19.86 4.36
C ASP A 279 -19.09 -21.13 4.98
N LEU A 280 -20.41 -21.25 4.92
CA LEU A 280 -21.14 -22.45 5.30
C LEU A 280 -21.49 -23.23 4.03
N ILE A 281 -20.73 -24.28 3.72
CA ILE A 281 -20.91 -25.13 2.54
C ILE A 281 -21.38 -26.50 3.01
N ASN A 282 -22.56 -26.94 2.56
CA ASN A 282 -23.14 -28.25 2.92
C ASN A 282 -23.17 -28.51 4.44
N GLY A 283 -23.49 -27.48 5.23
CA GLY A 283 -23.54 -27.56 6.69
C GLY A 283 -22.17 -27.58 7.39
N ARG A 284 -21.06 -27.47 6.64
CA ARG A 284 -19.69 -27.39 7.19
C ARG A 284 -19.11 -26.01 6.98
N ILE A 285 -18.33 -25.57 7.95
CA ILE A 285 -17.66 -24.27 7.89
C ILE A 285 -16.29 -24.43 7.26
N THR A 286 -16.03 -23.58 6.26
CA THR A 286 -14.74 -23.42 5.62
C THR A 286 -14.22 -22.02 5.89
N THR A 287 -12.94 -21.91 6.22
CA THR A 287 -12.23 -20.65 6.49
C THR A 287 -11.17 -20.36 5.42
N ASN A 288 -11.31 -20.96 4.24
CA ASN A 288 -10.37 -20.80 3.12
C ASN A 288 -10.42 -19.38 2.54
N VAL A 289 -11.60 -18.76 2.58
CA VAL A 289 -11.83 -17.39 2.13
C VAL A 289 -11.05 -16.39 2.97
N LYS A 290 -10.38 -15.44 2.31
CA LYS A 290 -9.61 -14.36 2.95
C LYS A 290 -10.00 -12.97 2.46
N GLY A 291 -10.57 -12.91 1.27
CA GLY A 291 -11.28 -11.76 0.76
C GLY A 291 -12.47 -12.19 -0.08
N LEU A 292 -13.33 -11.24 -0.41
CA LEU A 292 -14.39 -11.43 -1.39
C LEU A 292 -14.75 -10.09 -2.00
N ALA A 293 -14.73 -9.99 -3.32
CA ALA A 293 -15.12 -8.80 -4.04
C ALA A 293 -15.95 -9.09 -5.29
N TYR A 294 -16.67 -8.06 -5.75
CA TYR A 294 -17.29 -8.11 -7.06
C TYR A 294 -16.25 -7.84 -8.16
N LEU A 295 -16.30 -8.67 -9.19
CA LEU A 295 -15.41 -8.55 -10.35
C LEU A 295 -15.80 -7.36 -11.23
N GLY A 296 -14.85 -6.49 -11.55
CA GLY A 296 -15.05 -5.32 -12.41
C GLY A 296 -15.98 -4.26 -11.80
N GLY A 297 -16.03 -4.17 -10.47
CA GLY A 297 -16.92 -3.29 -9.73
C GLY A 297 -16.53 -1.81 -9.68
N LEU A 298 -15.33 -1.43 -10.16
CA LEU A 298 -14.79 -0.07 -10.09
C LEU A 298 -15.81 0.99 -10.54
N CYS A 299 -16.09 1.97 -9.65
CA CYS A 299 -17.05 3.07 -9.86
C CYS A 299 -18.53 2.64 -10.05
N HIS A 300 -18.86 1.35 -9.97
CA HIS A 300 -20.23 0.87 -10.08
C HIS A 300 -20.96 1.01 -8.72
N SER A 301 -22.12 1.68 -8.67
CA SER A 301 -22.81 1.98 -7.40
C SER A 301 -23.19 0.75 -6.58
N MET A 302 -23.50 -0.36 -7.24
CA MET A 302 -23.91 -1.61 -6.58
C MET A 302 -22.79 -2.64 -6.39
N HIS A 303 -21.63 -2.45 -7.05
CA HIS A 303 -20.62 -3.50 -7.17
C HIS A 303 -19.20 -3.04 -6.83
N ARG A 304 -18.97 -1.77 -6.46
CA ARG A 304 -17.64 -1.27 -6.08
C ARG A 304 -17.10 -1.78 -4.74
N PHE A 305 -17.58 -2.94 -4.27
CA PHE A 305 -17.43 -3.41 -2.92
C PHE A 305 -16.55 -4.66 -2.86
N GLY A 306 -15.62 -4.66 -1.92
CA GLY A 306 -14.87 -5.82 -1.50
C GLY A 306 -14.81 -5.91 0.02
N GLN A 307 -14.44 -7.08 0.52
CA GLN A 307 -14.20 -7.33 1.94
C GLN A 307 -12.97 -8.20 2.14
N ILE A 308 -12.26 -7.99 3.24
CA ILE A 308 -11.09 -8.79 3.65
C ILE A 308 -11.09 -9.05 5.14
N GLU A 309 -10.51 -10.17 5.56
CA GLU A 309 -10.07 -10.34 6.96
C GLU A 309 -8.69 -9.72 7.18
N ASP A 310 -8.50 -9.14 8.36
CA ASP A 310 -7.18 -8.71 8.84
C ASP A 310 -7.07 -8.93 10.35
N VAL A 311 -5.90 -9.40 10.78
CA VAL A 311 -5.56 -9.48 12.20
C VAL A 311 -4.85 -8.18 12.58
N ALA A 312 -5.52 -7.37 13.40
CA ALA A 312 -5.02 -6.07 13.84
C ALA A 312 -3.57 -6.14 14.34
N HIS A 313 -2.79 -5.09 14.02
CA HIS A 313 -1.34 -4.97 14.29
C HIS A 313 -0.41 -5.91 13.51
N THR A 314 -0.93 -6.79 12.63
CA THR A 314 -0.10 -7.74 11.88
C THR A 314 0.01 -7.42 10.39
N TYR A 315 -0.91 -6.65 9.83
CA TYR A 315 -1.03 -6.39 8.39
C TYR A 315 -1.14 -7.69 7.58
N SER A 316 -1.91 -8.67 8.08
CA SER A 316 -2.14 -9.94 7.40
C SER A 316 -3.04 -9.77 6.18
N GLY A 317 -3.93 -8.78 6.19
CA GLY A 317 -4.88 -8.48 5.12
C GLY A 317 -4.28 -7.82 3.87
N VAL A 318 -2.98 -7.49 3.85
CA VAL A 318 -2.36 -6.77 2.71
C VAL A 318 -2.47 -7.54 1.39
N SER A 319 -2.20 -8.84 1.40
CA SER A 319 -2.29 -9.68 0.20
C SER A 319 -3.73 -9.75 -0.29
N ALA A 320 -4.66 -10.06 0.61
CA ALA A 320 -6.09 -10.10 0.29
C ALA A 320 -6.60 -8.75 -0.23
N ALA A 321 -6.23 -7.63 0.41
CA ALA A 321 -6.62 -6.30 -0.05
C ALA A 321 -6.13 -6.04 -1.48
N ALA A 322 -4.87 -6.35 -1.79
CA ALA A 322 -4.33 -6.13 -3.13
C ALA A 322 -4.98 -7.06 -4.18
N HIS A 323 -5.34 -8.28 -3.79
CA HIS A 323 -6.04 -9.26 -4.62
C HIS A 323 -7.48 -8.82 -4.92
N GLU A 324 -8.27 -8.48 -3.89
CA GLU A 324 -9.66 -8.04 -4.03
C GLU A 324 -9.79 -6.72 -4.79
N LEU A 325 -8.85 -5.80 -4.58
CA LEU A 325 -8.76 -4.59 -5.40
C LEU A 325 -8.44 -4.93 -6.86
N GLY A 326 -7.71 -6.01 -7.13
CA GLY A 326 -7.46 -6.54 -8.46
C GLY A 326 -8.74 -6.99 -9.14
N HIS A 327 -9.57 -7.77 -8.44
CA HIS A 327 -10.91 -8.17 -8.91
C HIS A 327 -11.78 -6.96 -9.22
N LEU A 328 -11.84 -5.96 -8.33
CA LEU A 328 -12.61 -4.74 -8.56
C LEU A 328 -12.13 -3.95 -9.78
N MET A 329 -10.83 -4.04 -10.09
CA MET A 329 -10.19 -3.48 -11.28
C MET A 329 -10.24 -4.40 -12.52
N GLY A 330 -11.04 -5.48 -12.48
CA GLY A 330 -11.32 -6.34 -13.61
C GLY A 330 -10.28 -7.42 -13.90
N MET A 331 -9.39 -7.71 -12.94
CA MET A 331 -8.47 -8.85 -13.02
C MET A 331 -9.19 -10.12 -12.59
N TYR A 332 -9.06 -11.20 -13.35
CA TYR A 332 -9.50 -12.54 -12.98
C TYR A 332 -8.34 -13.26 -12.27
N HIS A 333 -8.61 -14.45 -11.73
CA HIS A 333 -7.53 -15.32 -11.29
C HIS A 333 -6.62 -15.70 -12.45
N ASP A 334 -5.32 -15.85 -12.14
CA ASP A 334 -4.37 -16.39 -13.10
C ASP A 334 -4.79 -17.81 -13.51
N GLY A 335 -4.83 -18.05 -14.81
CA GLY A 335 -5.34 -19.29 -15.41
C GLY A 335 -6.79 -19.21 -15.88
N ASP A 336 -7.56 -18.23 -15.41
CA ASP A 336 -8.91 -17.98 -15.89
C ASP A 336 -8.89 -17.00 -17.07
N ILE A 337 -9.83 -17.18 -18.00
CA ILE A 337 -9.96 -16.36 -19.20
C ILE A 337 -11.30 -15.62 -19.13
N PRO A 338 -11.32 -14.27 -19.29
CA PRO A 338 -12.57 -13.54 -19.32
C PRO A 338 -13.49 -14.04 -20.44
N SER A 339 -14.77 -14.21 -20.13
CA SER A 339 -15.77 -14.74 -21.08
C SER A 339 -16.13 -13.78 -22.22
N TYR A 340 -15.80 -12.50 -22.08
CA TYR A 340 -16.07 -11.49 -23.10
C TYR A 340 -14.91 -11.35 -24.09
N ASN A 341 -15.26 -11.08 -25.35
CA ASN A 341 -14.29 -10.85 -26.40
C ASN A 341 -14.10 -9.35 -26.64
N ILE A 342 -12.85 -8.93 -26.81
CA ILE A 342 -12.50 -7.59 -27.28
C ILE A 342 -11.97 -7.76 -28.70
N SER A 343 -12.67 -7.15 -29.66
CA SER A 343 -12.39 -7.35 -31.09
C SER A 343 -10.89 -7.19 -31.41
N GLY A 344 -10.27 -8.26 -31.90
CA GLY A 344 -8.87 -8.29 -32.31
C GLY A 344 -7.83 -8.41 -31.19
N THR A 345 -8.22 -8.62 -29.92
CA THR A 345 -7.26 -8.76 -28.81
C THR A 345 -7.40 -10.13 -28.13
N PRO A 346 -6.46 -11.08 -28.35
CA PRO A 346 -6.48 -12.36 -27.66
C PRO A 346 -6.05 -12.21 -26.19
N TRP A 347 -6.71 -12.96 -25.31
CA TRP A 347 -6.34 -13.07 -23.90
C TRP A 347 -5.01 -13.82 -23.74
N LEU A 348 -4.10 -13.25 -22.94
CA LEU A 348 -2.91 -13.96 -22.48
C LEU A 348 -3.31 -15.13 -21.57
N ARG A 349 -2.45 -16.15 -21.50
CA ARG A 349 -2.63 -17.32 -20.64
C ARG A 349 -1.49 -17.41 -19.64
N CYS A 350 -1.84 -17.51 -18.37
CA CYS A 350 -0.91 -17.62 -17.24
C CYS A 350 -1.21 -18.88 -16.46
N SER A 351 -0.21 -19.41 -15.74
CA SER A 351 -0.41 -20.58 -14.90
C SER A 351 -1.14 -20.20 -13.61
N ARG A 352 -2.14 -21.01 -13.23
CA ARG A 352 -2.78 -20.97 -11.89
C ARG A 352 -1.75 -21.15 -10.76
N SER A 353 -0.69 -21.92 -11.02
CA SER A 353 0.40 -22.18 -10.06
C SER A 353 1.58 -21.20 -10.18
N GLY A 354 1.44 -20.13 -10.97
CA GLY A 354 2.49 -19.13 -11.14
C GLY A 354 2.83 -18.36 -9.85
N GLY A 355 1.95 -18.44 -8.85
CA GLY A 355 2.18 -17.87 -7.53
C GLY A 355 2.21 -16.34 -7.50
N TYR A 356 1.65 -15.69 -8.52
CA TYR A 356 1.45 -14.24 -8.57
C TYR A 356 0.29 -13.83 -7.66
N LEU A 357 0.11 -12.53 -7.45
CA LEU A 357 -0.90 -11.99 -6.55
C LEU A 357 -2.34 -12.41 -6.91
N MET A 358 -2.66 -12.63 -8.18
CA MET A 358 -3.98 -13.13 -8.64
C MET A 358 -4.02 -14.65 -8.82
N ALA A 359 -3.01 -15.39 -8.34
CA ALA A 359 -3.11 -16.84 -8.29
C ALA A 359 -4.30 -17.24 -7.39
N PRO A 360 -5.06 -18.29 -7.74
CA PRO A 360 -6.17 -18.80 -6.92
C PRO A 360 -5.69 -19.44 -5.59
N TYR A 361 -4.38 -19.58 -5.41
CA TYR A 361 -3.73 -20.06 -4.20
C TYR A 361 -2.72 -19.01 -3.72
N LEU A 362 -2.71 -18.70 -2.42
CA LEU A 362 -1.78 -17.73 -1.83
C LEU A 362 -0.41 -18.35 -1.52
N GLY A 363 0.57 -17.50 -1.16
CA GLY A 363 1.88 -17.93 -0.68
C GLY A 363 2.90 -18.27 -1.77
N GLY A 364 2.60 -17.95 -3.03
CA GLY A 364 3.53 -18.15 -4.14
C GLY A 364 4.73 -17.21 -4.12
N GLY A 365 5.87 -17.63 -4.68
CA GLY A 365 7.09 -16.80 -4.72
C GLY A 365 6.99 -15.49 -5.52
N ASN A 366 5.86 -15.27 -6.21
CA ASN A 366 5.57 -14.05 -6.96
C ASN A 366 4.40 -13.23 -6.34
N GLU A 367 3.96 -13.53 -5.11
CA GLU A 367 2.78 -12.93 -4.46
C GLU A 367 2.88 -11.40 -4.29
N GLY A 368 4.09 -10.84 -4.41
CA GLY A 368 4.33 -9.40 -4.46
C GLY A 368 3.98 -8.73 -5.79
N PHE A 369 3.65 -9.48 -6.85
CA PHE A 369 3.52 -8.97 -8.22
C PHE A 369 2.27 -9.50 -8.94
N PHE A 370 1.73 -8.70 -9.84
CA PHE A 370 0.73 -9.16 -10.82
C PHE A 370 1.36 -9.90 -12.00
N SER A 371 0.67 -10.89 -12.54
CA SER A 371 1.07 -11.54 -13.81
C SER A 371 0.82 -10.60 -15.00
N ASN A 372 1.40 -10.91 -16.16
CA ASN A 372 1.08 -10.19 -17.39
C ASN A 372 -0.40 -10.38 -17.82
N CYS A 373 -1.04 -11.49 -17.46
CA CYS A 373 -2.47 -11.72 -17.72
C CYS A 373 -3.33 -10.77 -16.90
N SER A 374 -3.10 -10.68 -15.59
CA SER A 374 -3.86 -9.77 -14.71
C SER A 374 -3.71 -8.32 -15.18
N LEU A 375 -2.48 -7.91 -15.53
CA LEU A 375 -2.22 -6.56 -16.06
C LEU A 375 -2.92 -6.30 -17.41
N GLN A 376 -2.96 -7.29 -18.32
CA GLN A 376 -3.69 -7.16 -19.58
C GLN A 376 -5.19 -7.00 -19.33
N GLN A 377 -5.76 -7.82 -18.45
CA GLN A 377 -7.18 -7.81 -18.10
C GLN A 377 -7.59 -6.47 -17.50
N MET A 378 -6.85 -5.95 -16.53
CA MET A 378 -7.09 -4.61 -15.97
C MET A 378 -7.01 -3.53 -17.06
N ASN A 379 -5.96 -3.52 -17.88
CA ASN A 379 -5.79 -2.49 -18.91
C ASN A 379 -6.92 -2.47 -19.94
N LEU A 380 -7.50 -3.64 -20.23
CA LEU A 380 -8.64 -3.77 -21.14
C LEU A 380 -9.96 -3.40 -20.46
N PHE A 381 -10.16 -3.81 -19.19
CA PHE A 381 -11.31 -3.41 -18.39
C PHE A 381 -11.38 -1.89 -18.17
N LEU A 382 -10.25 -1.22 -17.91
CA LEU A 382 -10.23 0.24 -17.75
C LEU A 382 -10.65 0.98 -19.03
N LYS A 383 -10.69 0.35 -20.21
CA LYS A 383 -11.26 0.97 -21.42
C LYS A 383 -12.79 0.97 -21.41
N THR A 384 -13.42 0.12 -20.61
CA THR A 384 -14.88 -0.06 -20.56
C THR A 384 -15.57 0.80 -19.49
N VAL A 385 -14.84 1.29 -18.49
CA VAL A 385 -15.39 2.14 -17.40
C VAL A 385 -15.72 3.56 -17.87
N SER A 386 -16.60 4.28 -17.18
CA SER A 386 -16.98 5.68 -17.52
C SER A 386 -15.81 6.68 -17.37
N GLU A 387 -15.83 7.81 -18.09
CA GLU A 387 -14.78 8.84 -17.97
C GLU A 387 -14.85 9.54 -16.61
N ASP A 388 -16.05 9.57 -16.03
CA ASP A 388 -16.27 10.10 -14.69
C ASP A 388 -15.52 9.30 -13.63
N CYS A 389 -15.23 8.02 -13.88
CA CYS A 389 -14.44 7.17 -12.98
C CYS A 389 -12.97 7.61 -12.89
N PHE A 390 -12.47 8.35 -13.89
CA PHE A 390 -11.10 8.87 -13.89
C PHE A 390 -10.98 10.26 -13.24
N LYS A 391 -12.10 10.86 -12.83
CA LYS A 391 -12.12 12.17 -12.18
C LYS A 391 -11.89 11.99 -10.69
N VAL A 392 -10.79 12.54 -10.19
CA VAL A 392 -10.53 12.63 -8.75
C VAL A 392 -11.51 13.63 -8.14
N LYS A 393 -12.40 13.16 -7.26
CA LYS A 393 -13.46 13.99 -6.66
C LYS A 393 -12.97 14.69 -5.40
N SER A 394 -12.06 14.06 -4.66
CA SER A 394 -11.31 14.64 -3.56
C SER A 394 -10.29 15.64 -4.12
N ARG A 395 -10.51 16.94 -3.90
CA ARG A 395 -9.53 17.96 -4.27
C ARG A 395 -8.19 17.65 -3.56
N THR A 396 -7.18 17.23 -4.31
CA THR A 396 -5.82 16.96 -3.82
C THR A 396 -4.80 17.64 -4.70
N TYR A 397 -3.90 18.43 -4.09
CA TYR A 397 -2.73 19.00 -4.76
C TYR A 397 -1.48 18.25 -4.30
N ILE A 398 -1.03 17.27 -5.08
CA ILE A 398 0.20 16.52 -4.78
C ILE A 398 1.41 17.32 -5.31
N LYS A 399 2.18 18.01 -4.44
CA LYS A 399 3.51 18.55 -4.82
C LYS A 399 4.56 17.43 -4.76
N SER A 400 4.96 16.90 -5.91
CA SER A 400 6.24 16.17 -6.01
C SER A 400 7.40 17.14 -6.26
N PRO A 401 8.62 16.85 -5.79
CA PRO A 401 9.78 17.71 -6.03
C PRO A 401 10.20 17.66 -7.51
N LYS A 402 10.52 18.83 -8.09
CA LYS A 402 10.78 18.98 -9.53
C LYS A 402 12.13 18.43 -10.03
N ARG A 403 13.10 18.19 -9.13
CA ARG A 403 14.47 17.81 -9.49
C ARG A 403 15.04 16.72 -8.56
N LEU A 404 15.97 15.94 -9.09
CA LEU A 404 16.70 14.90 -8.37
C LEU A 404 17.54 15.53 -7.23
N PRO A 405 17.52 14.93 -6.03
CA PRO A 405 18.10 15.54 -4.83
C PRO A 405 19.63 15.73 -4.92
N GLY A 406 20.33 14.89 -5.66
CA GLY A 406 21.79 14.90 -5.78
C GLY A 406 22.38 16.09 -6.53
N GLU A 407 21.59 16.86 -7.26
CA GLU A 407 22.08 17.99 -8.04
C GLU A 407 22.70 19.10 -7.18
N ARG A 408 22.20 19.27 -5.95
CA ARG A 408 22.68 20.29 -5.00
C ARG A 408 23.60 19.73 -3.93
N MET A 409 24.07 18.48 -4.10
CA MET A 409 24.87 17.78 -3.10
C MET A 409 26.34 17.75 -3.50
N ASN A 410 27.22 17.83 -2.50
CA ASN A 410 28.67 17.79 -2.67
C ASN A 410 29.24 16.62 -1.85
N MET A 411 30.18 15.87 -2.44
CA MET A 411 30.80 14.68 -1.83
C MET A 411 31.39 14.97 -0.44
N THR A 412 32.16 16.06 -0.29
CA THR A 412 32.77 16.44 0.99
C THR A 412 31.71 16.80 2.03
N ASN A 413 30.64 17.48 1.63
CA ASN A 413 29.52 17.75 2.53
C ASN A 413 28.81 16.47 2.96
N ILE A 414 28.67 15.48 2.07
CA ILE A 414 28.13 14.16 2.40
C ILE A 414 29.06 13.46 3.39
N CYS A 415 30.38 13.48 3.20
CA CYS A 415 31.34 12.84 4.12
C CYS A 415 31.37 13.50 5.50
N LYS A 416 31.45 14.84 5.56
CA LYS A 416 31.41 15.60 6.83
C LYS A 416 30.12 15.35 7.59
N LYS A 417 28.99 15.29 6.87
CA LYS A 417 27.70 14.94 7.48
C LYS A 417 27.67 13.47 7.90
N ARG A 418 28.26 12.55 7.12
CA ARG A 418 28.21 11.10 7.36
C ARG A 418 29.08 10.61 8.49
N TYR A 419 30.22 11.24 8.66
CA TYR A 419 31.24 10.88 9.63
C TYR A 419 31.52 12.05 10.57
N ARG A 420 30.47 12.56 11.23
CA ARG A 420 30.55 13.73 12.13
C ARG A 420 31.54 13.56 13.29
N HIS A 421 31.81 12.33 13.69
CA HIS A 421 32.77 12.00 14.74
C HIS A 421 34.22 11.90 14.25
N HIS A 422 34.46 12.04 12.94
CA HIS A 422 35.80 12.06 12.35
C HIS A 422 36.16 13.49 11.93
N THR A 423 37.31 13.97 12.40
CA THR A 423 37.83 15.28 12.02
C THR A 423 38.45 15.24 10.61
N GLY A 424 38.33 16.35 9.87
CA GLY A 424 38.97 16.48 8.56
C GLY A 424 38.40 15.62 7.43
N MET A 425 37.15 15.18 7.51
CA MET A 425 36.52 14.35 6.47
C MET A 425 36.42 15.06 5.13
N THR A 426 36.96 14.43 4.09
CA THR A 426 36.95 14.92 2.70
C THR A 426 36.34 13.87 1.77
N GLY A 427 35.50 14.33 0.84
CA GLY A 427 34.89 13.49 -0.20
C GLY A 427 35.70 13.54 -1.47
N LEU A 428 36.12 12.39 -1.98
CA LEU A 428 37.00 12.27 -3.13
C LEU A 428 36.37 11.39 -4.21
N SER A 429 36.43 11.85 -5.45
CA SER A 429 36.20 11.00 -6.61
C SER A 429 37.39 10.05 -6.79
N LYS A 430 37.10 8.76 -6.99
CA LYS A 430 38.10 7.77 -7.38
C LYS A 430 37.78 7.26 -8.78
N PRO A 431 38.71 7.39 -9.76
CA PRO A 431 38.54 6.78 -11.08
C PRO A 431 38.25 5.27 -10.97
N GLY A 432 37.28 4.77 -11.73
CA GLY A 432 36.77 3.39 -11.65
C GLY A 432 35.61 3.19 -10.66
N SER A 433 35.54 3.99 -9.59
CA SER A 433 34.42 3.95 -8.63
C SER A 433 33.32 4.93 -9.00
N ILE A 434 33.69 6.10 -9.55
CA ILE A 434 32.76 7.19 -9.84
C ILE A 434 31.76 6.82 -10.95
N GLU A 435 32.19 6.01 -11.92
CA GLU A 435 31.39 5.46 -13.01
C GLU A 435 30.36 4.44 -12.51
N SER A 436 30.64 3.79 -11.37
CA SER A 436 29.72 2.92 -10.63
C SER A 436 28.93 3.66 -9.56
N CYS A 437 28.85 5.00 -9.66
CA CYS A 437 28.17 5.86 -8.71
C CYS A 437 28.68 5.73 -7.27
N LYS A 438 30.00 5.62 -7.09
CA LYS A 438 30.65 5.54 -5.79
C LYS A 438 31.76 6.58 -5.64
N PHE A 439 31.99 7.04 -4.42
CA PHE A 439 33.04 7.98 -4.07
C PHE A 439 33.64 7.62 -2.70
N LEU A 440 34.75 8.23 -2.32
CA LEU A 440 35.43 7.95 -1.06
C LEU A 440 35.20 9.08 -0.06
N CYS A 441 35.05 8.70 1.21
CA CYS A 441 35.09 9.58 2.36
C CYS A 441 36.34 9.28 3.19
N CYS A 442 37.30 10.20 3.20
CA CYS A 442 38.59 10.00 3.85
C CYS A 442 38.76 10.96 5.03
N PRO A 443 39.08 10.48 6.24
CA PRO A 443 39.44 11.33 7.37
C PRO A 443 40.84 11.93 7.16
N ASN A 444 41.02 13.19 7.56
CA ASN A 444 42.30 13.90 7.53
C ASN A 444 43.13 13.68 6.24
N TYR A 445 42.44 13.72 5.08
CA TYR A 445 43.07 13.49 3.78
C TYR A 445 44.31 14.39 3.58
N GLY A 446 45.43 13.78 3.19
CA GLY A 446 46.73 14.45 3.07
C GLY A 446 47.67 14.32 4.28
N LYS A 447 47.24 13.68 5.39
CA LYS A 447 48.09 13.42 6.58
C LYS A 447 48.40 11.93 6.79
N GLY A 448 49.19 11.35 5.88
CA GLY A 448 49.67 9.95 5.99
C GLY A 448 48.68 8.90 5.48
N ASN A 449 48.88 7.64 5.88
CA ASN A 449 48.01 6.53 5.50
C ASN A 449 46.69 6.58 6.27
N VAL A 450 45.60 6.88 5.55
CA VAL A 450 44.25 6.97 6.10
C VAL A 450 43.31 6.00 5.39
N THR A 451 42.52 5.26 6.17
CA THR A 451 41.50 4.35 5.63
C THR A 451 40.29 5.16 5.18
N CYS A 452 39.97 5.10 3.89
CA CYS A 452 38.81 5.77 3.32
C CYS A 452 37.59 4.84 3.26
N PHE A 453 36.40 5.42 3.43
CA PHE A 453 35.14 4.70 3.35
C PHE A 453 34.48 4.89 1.98
N VAL A 454 34.05 3.81 1.34
CA VAL A 454 33.31 3.87 0.07
C VAL A 454 31.85 4.28 0.33
N GLN A 455 31.36 5.26 -0.42
CA GLN A 455 29.99 5.77 -0.36
C GLN A 455 29.38 5.84 -1.74
N SER A 456 28.05 5.80 -1.82
CA SER A 456 27.32 5.93 -3.09
C SER A 456 26.97 7.38 -3.37
N LEU A 457 27.07 7.78 -4.64
CA LEU A 457 26.52 9.03 -5.13
C LEU A 457 24.98 8.98 -5.12
N VAL A 458 24.38 10.08 -4.68
CA VAL A 458 22.93 10.25 -4.63
C VAL A 458 22.39 10.51 -6.04
N ASP A 459 21.17 10.05 -6.33
CA ASP A 459 20.49 10.30 -7.60
C ASP A 459 20.46 11.80 -7.92
N GLY A 460 21.05 12.20 -9.06
CA GLY A 460 21.24 13.59 -9.46
C GLY A 460 22.66 14.14 -9.28
N MET A 461 23.55 13.47 -8.52
CA MET A 461 24.95 13.89 -8.39
C MET A 461 25.74 13.58 -9.66
N THR A 462 26.68 14.47 -10.01
CA THR A 462 27.53 14.24 -11.18
C THR A 462 28.47 13.04 -10.97
N CYS A 463 28.56 12.21 -12.00
CA CYS A 463 29.49 11.06 -12.07
C CYS A 463 30.45 11.16 -13.26
N GLY A 464 30.48 12.33 -13.92
CA GLY A 464 31.30 12.62 -15.09
C GLY A 464 30.71 13.78 -15.91
N PRO A 465 31.43 14.27 -16.93
CA PRO A 465 30.96 15.37 -17.77
C PRO A 465 29.60 15.08 -18.40
N GLY A 466 28.60 15.90 -18.06
CA GLY A 466 27.20 15.76 -18.54
C GLY A 466 26.50 14.47 -18.10
N LYS A 467 27.04 13.73 -17.13
CA LYS A 467 26.46 12.49 -16.59
C LYS A 467 26.13 12.65 -15.12
N ILE A 468 25.02 12.04 -14.72
CA ILE A 468 24.59 11.99 -13.32
C ILE A 468 24.33 10.53 -12.90
N CYS A 469 24.33 10.30 -11.60
CA CYS A 469 23.90 9.04 -11.02
C CYS A 469 22.37 8.95 -10.98
N LYS A 470 21.83 7.80 -11.38
CA LYS A 470 20.42 7.47 -11.19
C LYS A 470 20.31 5.97 -10.91
N ARG A 471 19.73 5.59 -9.77
CA ARG A 471 19.61 4.20 -9.29
C ARG A 471 20.95 3.45 -9.32
N GLY A 472 22.02 4.13 -8.88
CA GLY A 472 23.36 3.54 -8.80
C GLY A 472 24.08 3.31 -10.14
N ARG A 473 23.58 3.86 -11.25
CA ARG A 473 24.25 3.83 -12.56
C ARG A 473 24.63 5.23 -13.03
N CYS A 474 25.81 5.38 -13.61
CA CYS A 474 26.25 6.64 -14.21
C CYS A 474 25.82 6.73 -15.66
N GLY A 475 25.13 7.81 -16.05
CA GLY A 475 24.65 7.97 -17.42
C GLY A 475 24.17 9.38 -17.73
N LYS A 476 23.83 9.62 -19.01
CA LYS A 476 23.19 10.86 -19.45
C LYS A 476 21.71 10.80 -19.07
N TYR A 477 21.38 11.22 -17.84
CA TYR A 477 20.01 11.28 -17.36
C TYR A 477 19.58 12.74 -17.14
N SER A 478 18.28 13.00 -17.30
CA SER A 478 17.70 14.28 -16.88
C SER A 478 17.71 14.40 -15.37
N ALA A 479 18.22 15.53 -14.86
CA ALA A 479 18.09 15.91 -13.45
C ALA A 479 16.66 16.37 -13.09
N ASN A 480 15.83 16.67 -14.10
CA ASN A 480 14.42 16.94 -13.91
C ASN A 480 13.71 15.61 -13.69
N LEU A 481 12.98 15.52 -12.58
CA LEU A 481 11.97 14.49 -12.45
C LEU A 481 10.88 14.78 -13.50
N PRO A 482 10.27 13.76 -14.12
CA PRO A 482 9.26 13.97 -15.15
C PRO A 482 8.22 14.98 -14.66
N SER A 483 7.95 16.00 -15.49
CA SER A 483 6.99 17.06 -15.18
C SER A 483 5.62 16.44 -14.90
N GLN A 484 5.01 16.82 -13.78
CA GLN A 484 3.66 16.37 -13.44
C GLN A 484 2.61 17.05 -14.32
N VAL A 485 1.51 16.32 -14.51
CA VAL A 485 0.26 16.80 -15.10
C VAL A 485 -0.24 18.00 -14.31
N THR A 486 -0.06 19.19 -14.86
CA THR A 486 -0.85 20.36 -14.45
C THR A 486 -2.23 20.19 -15.05
N VAL A 487 -3.26 20.02 -14.24
CA VAL A 487 -4.64 20.14 -14.72
C VAL A 487 -4.84 21.61 -15.16
N PRO A 488 -5.37 21.88 -16.36
CA PRO A 488 -5.63 23.24 -16.82
C PRO A 488 -6.50 23.96 -15.80
N THR A 489 -6.04 25.11 -15.31
CA THR A 489 -6.89 26.06 -14.60
C THR A 489 -7.93 26.53 -15.60
N THR A 490 -9.19 26.13 -15.44
CA THR A 490 -10.29 26.76 -16.18
C THR A 490 -10.32 28.22 -15.78
N SER A 491 -9.84 29.09 -16.67
CA SER A 491 -10.09 30.52 -16.57
C SER A 491 -11.60 30.70 -16.56
N THR A 492 -12.13 31.27 -15.49
CA THR A 492 -13.50 31.74 -15.44
C THR A 492 -13.67 32.83 -16.48
N THR A 493 -14.18 32.47 -17.67
CA THR A 493 -14.60 33.44 -18.67
C THR A 493 -15.80 34.18 -18.08
N LYS A 494 -15.57 35.41 -17.60
CA LYS A 494 -16.65 36.34 -17.26
C LYS A 494 -17.56 36.46 -18.48
N ARG A 495 -18.79 35.97 -18.34
CA ARG A 495 -19.87 36.13 -19.31
C ARG A 495 -20.10 37.63 -19.50
N LYS A 496 -19.69 38.19 -20.66
CA LYS A 496 -20.11 39.53 -21.07
C LYS A 496 -21.62 39.49 -21.29
N THR A 497 -22.35 40.26 -20.50
CA THR A 497 -23.77 40.55 -20.69
C THR A 497 -23.94 41.40 -21.94
N THR A 498 -24.49 40.82 -23.00
CA THR A 498 -24.94 41.56 -24.17
C THR A 498 -26.30 42.19 -23.85
N LYS A 499 -26.36 43.53 -23.83
CA LYS A 499 -27.62 44.27 -23.78
C LYS A 499 -28.38 44.08 -25.11
N LEU A 500 -29.59 43.54 -25.05
CA LEU A 500 -30.56 43.62 -26.15
C LEU A 500 -30.96 45.09 -26.32
N ARG A 501 -30.77 45.64 -27.53
CA ARG A 501 -31.55 46.80 -28.00
C ARG A 501 -32.79 46.25 -28.71
N ARG A 502 -33.97 46.63 -28.22
CA ARG A 502 -35.24 46.47 -28.94
C ARG A 502 -35.33 47.52 -30.06
N PRO A 503 -36.05 47.24 -31.17
CA PRO A 503 -36.44 48.25 -32.14
C PRO A 503 -37.31 49.33 -31.50
#